data_AF-A0A120EIA6-F1
#
_entry.id   AF-A0A120EIA6-F1
#
_cell.length_a   1.000
_cell.length_b   1.000
_cell.length_c   1.000
_cell.angle_alpha   90.00
_cell.angle_beta   90.00
_cell.angle_gamma   90.00
#
_symmetry.space_group_name_H-M   'P 1'
#
loop_
_entity.id
_entity.type
_entity.pdbx_description
1 polymer ?
#
loop_
_entity_poly.entity_id
_entity_poly.type
_entity_poly.pdbx_seq_one_letter_code
_entity_poly.pdbx_strand_id
1 'polypeptide(L)'
;MTDKWRVHKIKSDCEPWLFLEGWEKDIIETIEFEKKEEALRYYAMMIYEFHQKYASVRSDELALFSFWNEGEKEFCEACDDDLQIFHGVLFAKNDEVYSLEEDEEGLKMLRTK
;
A
#
# COMPACT_ATOMS: atom_id res chain seq x y z
N MET A 1 -23.70 7.97 7.44
CA MET A 1 -22.97 7.36 6.30
C MET A 1 -22.28 6.14 6.86
N THR A 2 -22.39 5.00 6.18
CA THR A 2 -21.69 3.78 6.61
C THR A 2 -20.23 3.92 6.21
N ASP A 3 -19.31 3.58 7.11
CA ASP A 3 -17.88 3.54 6.80
C ASP A 3 -17.60 2.57 5.65
N LYS A 4 -16.71 2.96 4.74
CA LYS A 4 -16.19 2.10 3.67
C LYS A 4 -14.75 1.70 3.95
N TRP A 5 -14.41 0.45 3.66
CA TRP A 5 -13.04 -0.03 3.74
C TRP A 5 -12.43 0.00 2.34
N ARG A 6 -11.16 0.37 2.24
CA ARG A 6 -10.48 0.52 0.97
C ARG A 6 -9.12 -0.12 0.99
N VAL A 7 -8.76 -0.71 -0.15
CA VAL A 7 -7.39 -1.13 -0.45
C VAL A 7 -6.93 -0.34 -1.66
N HIS A 8 -5.88 0.44 -1.49
CA HIS A 8 -5.28 1.23 -2.56
C HIS A 8 -4.03 0.54 -3.09
N LYS A 9 -3.84 0.59 -4.41
CA LYS A 9 -2.56 0.30 -5.04
C LYS A 9 -1.92 1.61 -5.43
N ILE A 10 -0.65 1.76 -5.06
CA ILE A 10 0.13 2.98 -5.26
C ILE A 10 1.29 2.65 -6.18
N LYS A 11 1.63 3.55 -7.11
CA LYS A 11 2.88 3.50 -7.85
C LYS A 11 3.51 4.88 -7.80
N SER A 12 4.68 5.00 -7.17
CA SER A 12 5.35 6.27 -6.92
C SER A 12 6.83 6.19 -7.27
N ASP A 13 7.40 7.30 -7.72
CA ASP A 13 8.84 7.54 -7.88
C ASP A 13 9.49 8.08 -6.59
N CYS A 14 8.67 8.23 -5.54
CA CYS A 14 9.08 8.64 -4.21
C CYS A 14 8.75 7.53 -3.19
N GLU A 15 9.42 7.59 -2.04
CA GLU A 15 9.23 6.68 -0.92
C GLU A 15 7.81 6.80 -0.32
N PRO A 16 6.88 5.85 -0.55
CA PRO A 16 5.46 6.07 -0.25
C PRO A 16 5.14 6.21 1.23
N TRP A 17 5.98 5.65 2.11
CA TRP A 17 5.83 5.73 3.57
C TRP A 17 6.12 7.13 4.14
N LEU A 18 6.66 8.05 3.34
CA LEU A 18 6.83 9.43 3.78
C LEU A 18 5.52 10.22 3.77
N PHE A 19 4.48 9.72 3.09
CA PHE A 19 3.18 10.39 2.92
C PHE A 19 3.35 11.90 2.63
N LEU A 20 4.23 12.21 1.67
CA LEU A 20 4.48 13.59 1.24
C LEU A 20 3.20 14.22 0.69
N GLU A 21 3.11 15.55 0.72
CA GLU A 21 1.93 16.27 0.22
C GLU A 21 1.58 15.84 -1.23
N GLY A 22 0.33 15.40 -1.42
CA GLY A 22 -0.18 14.96 -2.71
C GLY A 22 0.16 13.52 -3.07
N TRP A 23 0.65 12.69 -2.14
CA TRP A 23 0.87 11.25 -2.35
C TRP A 23 -0.37 10.52 -2.86
N GLU A 24 -1.58 11.02 -2.58
CA GLU A 24 -2.84 10.42 -3.05
C GLU A 24 -2.94 10.38 -4.58
N LYS A 25 -2.20 11.25 -5.29
CA LYS A 25 -2.14 11.28 -6.75
C LYS A 25 -1.48 10.01 -7.34
N ASP A 26 -0.68 9.32 -6.54
CA ASP A 26 0.07 8.13 -6.93
C ASP A 26 -0.79 6.85 -6.76
N ILE A 27 -2.01 6.98 -6.25
CA ILE A 27 -3.00 5.90 -6.20
C ILE A 27 -3.44 5.57 -7.63
N ILE A 28 -3.07 4.39 -8.10
CA ILE A 28 -3.43 3.88 -9.43
C ILE A 28 -4.69 3.02 -9.41
N GLU A 29 -5.08 2.49 -8.25
CA GLU A 29 -6.29 1.68 -8.11
C GLU A 29 -6.84 1.78 -6.69
N THR A 30 -8.17 1.77 -6.57
CA THR A 30 -8.89 1.74 -5.29
C THR A 30 -9.97 0.68 -5.35
N ILE A 31 -9.95 -0.25 -4.41
CA ILE A 31 -10.98 -1.29 -4.26
C ILE A 31 -11.73 -1.00 -2.96
N GLU A 32 -13.06 -0.85 -3.06
CA GLU A 32 -13.93 -0.56 -1.92
C GLU A 32 -14.67 -1.82 -1.43
N PHE A 33 -14.85 -1.90 -0.12
CA PHE A 33 -15.56 -2.98 0.56
C PHE A 33 -16.50 -2.40 1.63
N GLU A 34 -17.65 -3.04 1.83
CA GLU A 34 -18.56 -2.70 2.93
C GLU A 34 -18.08 -3.30 4.26
N LYS A 35 -17.39 -4.44 4.21
CA LYS A 35 -16.93 -5.18 5.39
C LYS A 35 -15.42 -5.15 5.51
N LYS A 36 -14.94 -4.89 6.72
CA LYS A 36 -13.52 -4.84 7.06
C LYS A 36 -12.81 -6.16 6.76
N GLU A 37 -13.46 -7.27 7.07
CA GLU A 37 -12.91 -8.61 6.93
C GLU A 37 -12.74 -9.02 5.46
N GLU A 38 -13.57 -8.50 4.57
CA GLU A 38 -13.44 -8.70 3.12
C GLU A 38 -12.25 -7.90 2.59
N ALA A 39 -12.13 -6.64 3.02
CA ALA A 39 -10.99 -5.79 2.68
C ALA A 39 -9.65 -6.36 3.19
N LEU A 40 -9.60 -6.84 4.44
CA LEU A 40 -8.39 -7.44 5.03
C LEU A 40 -7.93 -8.69 4.29
N ARG A 41 -8.86 -9.54 3.85
CA ARG A 41 -8.53 -10.73 3.03
C ARG A 41 -7.93 -10.33 1.69
N TYR A 42 -8.52 -9.33 1.03
CA TYR A 42 -8.00 -8.82 -0.23
C TYR A 42 -6.63 -8.16 -0.05
N TYR A 43 -6.46 -7.36 1.01
CA TYR A 43 -5.21 -6.72 1.38
C TYR A 43 -4.09 -7.74 1.60
N ALA A 44 -4.34 -8.79 2.40
CA ALA A 44 -3.40 -9.88 2.62
C ALA A 44 -3.01 -10.62 1.33
N MET A 45 -4.00 -10.90 0.47
CA MET A 45 -3.76 -11.52 -0.85
C MET A 45 -2.86 -10.64 -1.72
N MET A 46 -3.11 -9.33 -1.77
CA MET A 46 -2.30 -8.38 -2.56
C MET A 46 -0.85 -8.31 -2.05
N ILE A 47 -0.66 -8.24 -0.73
CA ILE A 47 0.68 -8.29 -0.11
C ILE A 47 1.40 -9.58 -0.49
N TYR A 48 0.72 -10.72 -0.44
CA TYR A 48 1.30 -12.00 -0.83
C TYR A 48 1.70 -12.01 -2.31
N GLU A 49 0.85 -11.53 -3.20
CA GLU A 49 1.16 -11.42 -4.64
C GLU A 49 2.36 -10.51 -4.90
N PHE A 50 2.46 -9.38 -4.20
CA PHE A 50 3.56 -8.43 -4.38
C PHE A 50 4.88 -9.01 -3.85
N HIS A 51 4.87 -9.75 -2.73
CA HIS A 51 6.04 -10.50 -2.28
C HIS A 51 6.57 -11.52 -3.30
N GLN A 52 5.72 -12.03 -4.20
CA GLN A 52 6.20 -12.93 -5.27
C GLN A 52 6.82 -12.18 -6.45
N LYS A 53 6.51 -10.88 -6.62
CA LYS A 53 6.89 -10.06 -7.77
C LYS A 53 8.10 -9.17 -7.50
N TYR A 54 8.30 -8.76 -6.24
CA TYR A 54 9.32 -7.79 -5.86
C TYR A 54 10.29 -8.38 -4.84
N ALA A 55 11.58 -8.08 -5.01
CA ALA A 55 12.65 -8.59 -4.16
C ALA A 55 12.73 -7.86 -2.82
N SER A 56 12.36 -6.58 -2.79
CA SER A 56 12.46 -5.72 -1.62
C SER A 56 11.09 -5.28 -1.13
N VAL A 57 10.95 -5.16 0.19
CA VAL A 57 9.73 -4.74 0.86
C VAL A 57 10.04 -3.91 2.11
N ARG A 58 9.20 -2.92 2.37
CA ARG A 58 9.12 -2.17 3.62
C ARG A 58 7.66 -2.05 4.02
N SER A 59 7.36 -2.25 5.30
CA SER A 59 6.03 -2.00 5.87
C SER A 59 6.08 -0.83 6.85
N ASP A 60 5.05 0.00 6.85
CA ASP A 60 4.85 1.10 7.80
C ASP A 60 3.47 0.96 8.47
N GLU A 61 3.47 0.90 9.80
CA GLU A 61 2.31 0.63 10.66
C GLU A 61 1.41 -0.56 10.25
N LEU A 62 1.95 -1.48 9.44
CA LEU A 62 1.22 -2.54 8.74
C LEU A 62 0.05 -2.06 7.84
N ALA A 63 -0.21 -0.76 7.81
CA ALA A 63 -1.21 -0.09 6.98
C ALA A 63 -0.72 0.08 5.55
N LEU A 64 0.59 0.25 5.36
CA LEU A 64 1.22 0.37 4.05
C LEU A 64 2.34 -0.66 3.90
N PHE A 65 2.31 -1.42 2.81
CA PHE A 65 3.46 -2.18 2.33
C PHE A 65 3.95 -1.59 1.01
N SER A 66 5.21 -1.18 0.97
CA SER A 66 5.89 -0.68 -0.23
C SER A 66 6.87 -1.73 -0.72
N PHE A 67 6.82 -2.04 -2.01
CA PHE A 67 7.60 -3.07 -2.67
C PHE A 67 8.36 -2.49 -3.86
N TRP A 68 9.57 -3.00 -4.12
CA TRP A 68 10.35 -2.56 -5.27
C TRP A 68 11.39 -3.60 -5.70
N ASN A 69 11.89 -3.43 -6.92
CA ASN A 69 13.10 -4.07 -7.42
C ASN A 69 14.13 -2.97 -7.70
N GLU A 70 15.37 -3.12 -7.25
CA GLU A 70 16.42 -2.10 -7.44
C GLU A 70 16.69 -1.74 -8.91
N GLY A 71 16.37 -2.66 -9.84
CA GLY A 71 16.48 -2.44 -11.28
C GLY A 71 15.26 -1.80 -11.94
N GLU A 72 14.15 -1.62 -11.22
CA GLU A 72 12.94 -0.96 -11.74
C GLU A 72 12.99 0.53 -11.43
N LYS A 73 13.47 1.32 -12.40
CA LYS A 73 13.62 2.77 -12.29
C LYS A 73 12.98 3.48 -13.48
N GLU A 74 12.56 4.73 -13.26
CA GLU A 74 12.07 5.62 -14.32
C GLU A 74 12.85 6.93 -14.32
N PHE A 75 13.18 7.43 -15.51
CA PHE A 75 13.90 8.67 -15.67
C PHE A 75 12.98 9.86 -15.39
N CYS A 76 13.38 10.73 -14.45
CA CYS A 76 12.68 11.96 -14.15
C CYS A 76 13.36 13.15 -14.83
N GLU A 77 12.72 13.72 -15.86
CA GLU A 77 13.26 14.87 -16.60
C GLU A 77 13.51 16.11 -15.73
N ALA A 78 12.71 16.30 -14.67
CA ALA A 78 12.85 17.44 -13.77
C ALA A 78 14.08 17.30 -12.85
N CYS A 79 14.47 16.07 -12.52
CA CYS A 79 15.61 15.76 -11.66
C CYS A 79 16.88 15.42 -12.45
N ASP A 80 16.76 15.09 -13.74
CA ASP A 80 17.83 14.55 -14.58
C ASP A 80 18.48 13.29 -13.97
N ASP A 81 17.65 12.41 -13.41
CA ASP A 81 18.10 11.20 -12.69
C ASP A 81 17.09 10.05 -12.84
N ASP A 82 17.58 8.81 -12.66
CA ASP A 82 16.78 7.59 -12.65
C ASP A 82 16.23 7.33 -11.24
N LEU A 83 14.94 7.59 -11.05
CA LEU A 83 14.26 7.43 -9.77
C LEU A 83 13.78 5.99 -9.57
N GLN A 84 13.90 5.51 -8.33
CA GLN A 84 13.37 4.20 -7.93
C GLN A 84 11.85 4.22 -7.98
N ILE A 85 11.26 3.21 -8.60
CA ILE A 85 9.81 3.01 -8.56
C ILE A 85 9.43 2.10 -7.39
N PHE A 86 8.43 2.54 -6.63
CA PHE A 86 7.81 1.81 -5.53
C PHE A 86 6.38 1.45 -5.86
N HIS A 87 5.98 0.25 -5.46
CA HIS A 87 4.62 -0.27 -5.58
C HIS A 87 4.04 -0.46 -4.18
N GLY A 88 3.01 0.31 -3.85
CA GLY A 88 2.38 0.28 -2.53
C GLY A 88 1.07 -0.50 -2.52
N VAL A 89 0.80 -1.18 -1.41
CA VAL A 89 -0.54 -1.67 -1.04
C VAL A 89 -0.89 -1.01 0.28
N LEU A 90 -1.98 -0.23 0.31
CA LEU A 90 -2.38 0.58 1.46
C LEU A 90 -3.80 0.19 1.92
N PHE A 91 -3.98 0.03 3.24
CA PHE A 91 -5.27 -0.21 3.87
C PHE A 91 -5.83 1.08 4.45
N ALA A 92 -7.07 1.42 4.07
CA ALA A 92 -7.71 2.68 4.44
C ALA A 92 -9.15 2.48 4.88
N LYS A 93 -9.63 3.42 5.69
CA LYS A 93 -11.02 3.54 6.10
C LYS A 93 -11.55 4.88 5.62
N ASN A 94 -12.52 4.86 4.72
CA ASN A 94 -12.92 6.02 3.93
C ASN A 94 -11.66 6.60 3.24
N ASP A 95 -11.40 7.89 3.42
CA ASP A 95 -10.27 8.60 2.80
C ASP A 95 -9.03 8.65 3.71
N GLU A 96 -9.06 7.98 4.87
CA GLU A 96 -7.99 8.02 5.87
C GLU A 96 -7.23 6.70 5.93
N VAL A 97 -5.90 6.79 6.04
CA VAL A 97 -5.04 5.63 6.32
C VAL A 97 -5.45 5.01 7.65
N TYR A 98 -5.68 3.69 7.65
CA TYR A 98 -6.13 2.99 8.84
C TYR A 98 -4.96 2.28 9.50
N SER A 99 -4.60 2.69 10.73
CA SER A 99 -3.53 2.04 11.49
C SER A 99 -3.96 0.64 11.94
N LEU A 100 -3.27 -0.38 11.44
CA LEU A 100 -3.53 -1.77 11.79
C LEU A 100 -2.77 -2.21 13.05
N GLU A 101 -1.80 -1.43 13.53
CA GLU A 101 -1.03 -1.76 14.73
C GLU A 101 -1.90 -1.81 15.99
N GLU A 102 -2.92 -0.96 16.06
CA GLU A 102 -3.85 -0.88 17.18
C GLU A 102 -5.05 -1.84 17.03
N ASP A 103 -5.13 -2.56 15.90
CA ASP A 103 -6.25 -3.43 15.54
C ASP A 103 -5.93 -4.91 15.77
N GLU A 104 -6.11 -5.38 17.00
CA GLU A 104 -5.83 -6.78 17.36
C GLU A 104 -6.52 -7.82 16.46
N GLU A 105 -7.74 -7.53 16.00
CA GLU A 105 -8.52 -8.44 15.16
C GLU A 105 -7.97 -8.45 13.74
N GLY A 106 -7.68 -7.28 13.16
CA GLY A 106 -7.02 -7.16 11.87
C GLY A 106 -5.65 -7.83 11.85
N LEU A 107 -4.84 -7.65 12.90
CA LEU A 107 -3.53 -8.29 13.04
C LEU A 107 -3.63 -9.81 13.08
N LYS A 108 -4.62 -10.37 13.80
CA LYS A 108 -4.84 -11.82 13.81
C LYS A 108 -5.14 -12.32 12.40
N MET A 109 -5.99 -11.62 11.65
CA MET A 109 -6.32 -12.01 10.27
C MET A 109 -5.10 -11.97 9.34
N LEU A 110 -4.24 -10.95 9.44
CA LEU A 110 -3.03 -10.84 8.61
C LEU A 110 -1.96 -11.89 8.95
N ARG A 111 -1.95 -12.40 10.19
CA ARG A 111 -0.97 -13.39 10.67
C ARG A 111 -1.42 -14.84 10.52
N THR A 112 -2.69 -15.07 10.20
CA THR A 112 -3.22 -16.43 10.06
C THR A 112 -2.80 -17.00 8.71
N LYS A 113 -1.90 -17.99 8.73
CA LYS A 113 -1.45 -18.77 7.57
C LYS A 113 -2.58 -19.58 6.94
#